data_AF-A0A2H0C2D6-F1
#
_entry.id   AF-A0A2H0C2D6-F1
#
_cell.length_a   1.000
_cell.length_b   1.000
_cell.length_c   1.000
_cell.angle_alpha   90.00
_cell.angle_beta   90.00
_cell.angle_gamma   90.00
#
_symmetry.space_group_name_H-M   'P 1'
#
loop_
_entity.id
_entity.type
_entity.pdbx_description
1 polymer ?
#
loop_
_entity_poly.entity_id
_entity_poly.type
_entity_poly.pdbx_seq_one_letter_code
_entity_poly.pdbx_strand_id
1 'polypeptide(L)'
;MLIQKNFVVVLTFQTQKKLVRLKYFDGKKLGVISIVYTQNNMKKPLINYSDFQKIDIRVGKIISVEEIEKSNKLLKLTVDLGKDYGIVTILSGIKEWYKPTQLKGKRCFFVANLEPRAMFGSQSQGMILVYDLENNPIVINAKKTIYPGTKLA
;
A
#
# COMPACT_ATOMS: atom_id res chain seq x y z
N MET A 1 -11.43 19.39 -53.85
CA MET A 1 -10.05 18.87 -53.86
C MET A 1 -9.47 19.04 -52.46
N LEU A 2 -9.59 18.02 -51.60
CA LEU A 2 -9.06 18.02 -50.24
C LEU A 2 -7.55 17.82 -50.30
N ILE A 3 -6.78 18.86 -49.97
CA ILE A 3 -5.32 18.77 -49.87
C ILE A 3 -5.01 18.04 -48.56
N GLN A 4 -4.76 16.72 -48.64
CA GLN A 4 -4.14 15.97 -47.55
C GLN A 4 -2.74 16.57 -47.30
N LYS A 5 -2.60 17.40 -46.26
CA LYS A 5 -1.29 17.86 -45.80
C LYS A 5 -0.58 16.67 -45.16
N ASN A 6 0.40 16.11 -45.87
CA ASN A 6 1.27 15.06 -45.35
C ASN A 6 2.14 15.63 -44.22
N PHE A 7 1.78 15.37 -42.97
CA PHE A 7 2.63 15.62 -41.80
C PHE A 7 3.66 14.49 -41.70
N VAL A 8 4.95 14.81 -41.85
CA VAL A 8 6.03 13.86 -41.53
C VAL A 8 6.40 14.06 -40.06
N VAL A 9 6.09 13.06 -39.22
CA VAL A 9 6.47 13.04 -37.81
C VAL A 9 7.68 12.12 -37.67
N VAL A 10 8.84 12.67 -37.30
CA VAL A 10 10.04 11.89 -37.00
C VAL A 10 10.12 11.74 -35.48
N LEU A 11 9.91 10.52 -35.00
CA LEU A 11 10.05 10.16 -33.59
C LEU A 11 11.50 9.71 -33.33
N THR A 12 12.21 10.46 -32.50
CA THR A 12 13.53 10.05 -32.01
C THR A 12 13.46 9.83 -30.51
N PHE A 13 13.70 8.58 -30.08
CA PHE A 13 13.72 8.18 -28.67
C PHE A 13 15.15 8.22 -28.13
N GLN A 14 15.37 8.89 -26.99
CA GLN A 14 16.60 8.77 -26.21
C GLN A 14 16.26 8.12 -24.86
N THR A 15 16.54 6.83 -24.75
CA THR A 15 16.18 5.97 -23.60
C THR A 15 16.84 6.36 -22.28
N GLN A 16 17.89 7.19 -22.29
CA GLN A 16 18.65 7.56 -21.08
C GLN A 16 18.22 8.90 -20.43
N LYS A 17 17.45 9.77 -21.12
CA LYS A 17 17.19 11.15 -20.64
C LYS A 17 15.74 11.49 -20.27
N LYS A 18 14.84 10.51 -20.15
CA LYS A 18 13.40 10.74 -19.86
C LYS A 18 12.76 11.79 -20.79
N LEU A 19 13.26 11.92 -22.02
CA LEU A 19 12.92 13.00 -22.94
C LEU A 19 12.54 12.41 -24.30
N VAL A 20 11.31 12.68 -24.74
CA VAL A 20 10.88 12.42 -26.11
C VAL A 20 10.87 13.74 -26.86
N ARG A 21 11.60 13.82 -27.97
CA ARG A 21 11.55 14.99 -28.86
C ARG A 21 10.73 14.65 -30.10
N LEU A 22 9.58 15.30 -30.23
CA LEU A 22 8.71 15.24 -31.40
C LEU A 22 9.09 16.40 -32.33
N LYS A 23 9.57 16.09 -33.54
CA LYS A 23 9.72 17.09 -34.59
C LYS A 23 8.50 17.01 -35.51
N TYR A 24 7.89 18.16 -35.78
CA TYR A 24 6.75 18.26 -36.70
C TYR A 24 6.98 19.37 -37.72
N PHE A 25 6.36 19.24 -38.90
CA PHE A 25 6.35 20.24 -39.95
C PHE A 25 4.92 20.49 -40.40
N ASP A 26 4.45 21.72 -40.30
CA ASP A 26 3.05 22.11 -40.59
C ASP A 26 2.84 22.67 -42.02
N GLY A 27 3.88 22.58 -42.86
CA GLY A 27 3.93 23.16 -44.20
C GLY A 27 4.55 24.56 -44.25
N LYS A 28 4.84 25.20 -43.11
CA LYS A 28 5.49 26.53 -43.03
C LYS A 28 6.69 26.56 -42.08
N LYS A 29 6.72 25.76 -41.02
CA LYS A 29 7.78 25.79 -40.00
C LYS A 29 8.06 24.41 -39.41
N LEU A 30 9.34 24.15 -39.11
CA LEU A 30 9.74 23.04 -38.25
C LEU A 30 9.52 23.42 -36.78
N GLY A 31 8.72 22.63 -36.07
CA GLY A 31 8.53 22.72 -34.62
C GLY A 31 9.16 21.53 -33.90
N VAL A 32 9.54 21.73 -32.63
CA VAL A 32 10.05 20.68 -31.75
C VAL A 32 9.30 20.73 -30.42
N ILE A 33 8.67 19.63 -30.03
CA ILE A 33 8.05 19.44 -28.72
C ILE A 33 8.93 18.49 -27.93
N SER A 34 9.30 18.86 -26.70
CA SER A 34 10.01 17.98 -25.77
C SER A 34 9.07 17.53 -24.67
N ILE A 35 8.80 16.23 -24.57
CA ILE A 35 7.98 15.62 -23.52
C ILE A 35 8.92 14.99 -22.51
N VAL A 36 8.80 15.40 -21.24
CA VAL A 36 9.43 14.72 -20.11
C VAL A 36 8.45 13.70 -19.56
N TYR A 37 8.82 12.42 -19.54
CA TYR A 37 7.97 11.37 -18.98
C TYR A 37 8.60 10.77 -17.72
N THR A 38 7.78 10.56 -16.70
CA THR A 38 8.20 9.88 -15.47
C THR A 38 7.80 8.42 -15.59
N GLN A 39 8.77 7.54 -15.82
CA GLN A 39 8.57 6.12 -15.53
C GLN A 39 8.55 5.98 -14.01
N ASN A 40 7.35 5.92 -13.41
CA ASN A 40 7.18 5.53 -12.02
C ASN A 40 7.54 4.05 -11.90
N ASN A 41 8.82 3.74 -11.77
CA ASN A 41 9.27 2.39 -11.53
C ASN A 41 9.00 2.05 -10.05
N MET A 42 7.74 1.74 -9.72
CA MET A 42 7.26 1.50 -8.36
C MET A 42 7.75 0.18 -7.74
N LYS A 43 8.59 -0.58 -8.45
CA LYS A 43 9.09 -1.88 -7.99
C LYS A 43 10.20 -1.66 -6.95
N LYS A 44 9.99 -2.16 -5.74
CA LYS A 44 11.03 -2.22 -4.70
C LYS A 44 12.19 -3.14 -5.14
N PRO A 45 13.41 -2.95 -4.61
CA PRO A 45 14.51 -3.88 -4.82
C PRO A 45 14.13 -5.32 -4.45
N LEU A 46 14.75 -6.31 -5.11
CA LEU A 46 14.56 -7.71 -4.77
C LEU A 46 15.12 -7.99 -3.37
N ILE A 47 14.44 -8.84 -2.62
CA ILE A 47 14.89 -9.36 -1.32
C ILE A 47 15.14 -10.85 -1.42
N ASN A 48 15.95 -11.38 -0.50
CA ASN A 48 16.16 -12.83 -0.42
C ASN A 48 14.97 -13.49 0.28
N TYR A 49 14.74 -14.78 0.00
CA TYR A 49 13.69 -15.55 0.66
C TYR A 49 13.86 -15.58 2.19
N SER A 50 15.10 -15.59 2.68
CA SER A 50 15.41 -15.50 4.12
C SER A 50 14.85 -14.24 4.78
N ASP A 51 14.71 -13.13 4.05
CA ASP A 51 14.13 -11.91 4.60
C ASP A 51 12.62 -12.01 4.77
N PHE A 52 11.95 -12.70 3.85
CA PHE A 52 10.53 -13.03 4.01
C PHE A 52 10.30 -13.97 5.20
N GLN A 53 11.16 -14.98 5.38
CA GLN A 53 11.04 -15.92 6.51
C GLN A 53 11.16 -15.27 7.89
N LYS A 54 11.84 -14.12 7.99
CA LYS A 54 11.94 -13.34 9.24
C LYS A 54 10.62 -12.69 9.64
N ILE A 55 9.69 -12.48 8.70
CA ILE A 55 8.41 -11.81 8.97
C ILE A 55 7.40 -12.87 9.41
N ASP A 56 6.84 -12.73 10.62
CA ASP A 56 5.77 -13.61 11.09
C ASP A 56 4.42 -12.95 10.84
N ILE A 57 3.73 -13.43 9.81
CA ILE A 57 2.39 -12.96 9.45
C ILE A 57 1.36 -13.96 9.98
N ARG A 58 0.41 -13.46 10.76
CA ARG A 58 -0.62 -14.26 11.45
C ARG A 58 -2.01 -13.74 11.13
N VAL A 59 -2.98 -14.66 11.05
CA VAL A 59 -4.39 -14.27 11.11
C VAL A 59 -4.73 -13.87 12.54
N GLY A 60 -5.32 -12.69 12.72
CA GLY A 60 -5.77 -12.18 14.00
C GLY A 60 -7.26 -11.87 14.01
N LYS A 61 -7.93 -12.07 15.15
CA LYS A 61 -9.33 -11.62 15.35
C LYS A 61 -9.33 -10.31 16.12
N ILE A 62 -9.97 -9.30 15.57
CA ILE A 62 -10.14 -8.00 16.23
C ILE A 62 -11.22 -8.15 17.32
N ILE A 63 -10.84 -8.09 18.59
CA ILE A 63 -11.74 -8.23 19.75
C ILE A 63 -12.44 -6.91 20.04
N SER A 64 -11.69 -5.81 20.08
CA SER A 64 -12.20 -4.45 20.29
C SER A 64 -11.47 -3.45 19.42
N VAL A 65 -12.13 -2.31 19.18
CA VAL A 65 -11.58 -1.17 18.46
C VAL A 65 -11.96 0.09 19.21
N GLU A 66 -10.97 0.88 19.56
CA GLU A 66 -11.10 2.14 20.28
C GLU A 66 -10.52 3.27 19.42
N GLU A 67 -11.15 4.45 19.49
CA GLU A 67 -10.53 5.66 18.96
C GLU A 67 -9.55 6.23 19.98
N ILE A 68 -8.45 6.81 19.49
CA ILE A 68 -7.51 7.54 20.35
C ILE A 68 -7.91 9.01 20.29
N GLU A 69 -8.35 9.58 21.42
CA GLU A 69 -8.78 10.99 21.51
C GLU A 69 -7.73 11.98 20.99
N LYS A 70 -6.45 11.67 21.23
CA LYS A 70 -5.31 12.51 20.82
C LYS A 70 -4.89 12.30 19.36
N SER A 71 -5.57 11.44 18.58
CA SER A 71 -5.23 11.15 17.19
C SER A 71 -6.44 11.13 16.26
N ASN A 72 -6.35 11.91 15.19
CA ASN A 72 -7.35 11.92 14.12
C ASN A 72 -7.17 10.78 13.12
N LYS A 73 -6.02 10.08 13.15
CA LYS A 73 -5.64 9.07 12.14
C LYS A 73 -5.66 7.65 12.65
N LEU A 74 -5.49 7.45 13.97
CA LEU A 74 -5.27 6.14 14.54
C LEU A 74 -6.52 5.54 15.17
N LEU A 75 -6.68 4.23 14.95
CA LEU A 75 -7.52 3.35 15.75
C LEU A 75 -6.61 2.44 16.58
N LYS A 76 -7.05 2.15 17.81
CA LYS A 76 -6.44 1.15 18.68
C LYS A 76 -7.21 -0.15 18.55
N LEU A 77 -6.54 -1.19 18.06
CA LEU A 77 -7.10 -2.52 17.86
C LEU A 77 -6.61 -3.44 18.96
N THR A 78 -7.52 -4.11 19.65
CA THR A 78 -7.20 -5.25 20.52
C THR A 78 -7.37 -6.51 19.69
N VAL A 79 -6.29 -7.25 19.44
CA VAL A 79 -6.25 -8.34 18.47
C VAL A 79 -5.80 -9.62 19.14
N ASP A 80 -6.61 -10.68 19.01
CA ASP A 80 -6.21 -12.04 19.36
C ASP A 80 -5.39 -12.63 18.20
N LEU A 81 -4.11 -12.89 18.44
CA LEU A 81 -3.16 -13.52 17.52
C LEU A 81 -2.91 -15.00 17.85
N GLY A 82 -3.82 -15.63 18.60
CA GLY A 82 -3.75 -17.05 18.97
C GLY A 82 -2.71 -17.33 20.06
N LYS A 83 -2.50 -18.62 20.38
CA LYS A 83 -1.72 -19.06 21.55
C LYS A 83 -0.26 -18.57 21.61
N ASP A 84 0.37 -18.35 20.45
CA ASP A 84 1.81 -18.04 20.38
C ASP A 84 2.08 -16.57 20.78
N TYR A 85 1.13 -15.67 20.53
CA TYR A 85 1.26 -14.22 20.76
C TYR A 85 0.21 -13.64 21.72
N GLY A 86 -0.89 -14.35 21.94
CA GLY A 86 -1.98 -13.94 22.80
C GLY A 86 -2.78 -12.75 22.25
N ILE A 87 -3.31 -11.95 23.17
CA ILE A 87 -4.06 -10.72 22.86
C ILE A 87 -3.11 -9.53 22.94
N VAL A 88 -2.97 -8.80 21.84
CA VAL A 88 -2.05 -7.66 21.73
C VAL A 88 -2.78 -6.38 21.31
N THR A 89 -2.13 -5.24 21.55
CA THR A 89 -2.58 -3.93 21.06
C THR A 89 -1.86 -3.57 19.77
N ILE A 90 -2.61 -3.18 18.74
CA ILE A 90 -2.09 -2.72 17.44
C ILE A 90 -2.72 -1.37 17.12
N LEU A 91 -1.88 -0.36 16.89
CA LEU A 91 -2.33 0.97 16.46
C LEU A 91 -2.28 1.05 14.95
N SER A 92 -3.40 1.41 14.32
CA SER A 92 -3.53 1.43 12.86
C SER A 92 -4.03 2.78 12.36
N GLY A 93 -3.34 3.32 11.35
CA GLY A 93 -3.64 4.59 10.70
C GLY A 93 -4.81 4.56 9.72
N ILE A 94 -5.91 3.91 10.10
CA ILE A 94 -7.06 3.66 9.22
C ILE A 94 -8.37 4.33 9.71
N LYS A 95 -8.29 5.24 10.70
CA LYS A 95 -9.46 5.90 11.31
C LYS A 95 -10.31 6.68 10.30
N GLU A 96 -9.68 7.30 9.31
CA GLU A 96 -10.39 8.10 8.29
C GLU A 96 -11.28 7.21 7.38
N TRP A 97 -11.01 5.91 7.30
CA TRP A 97 -11.70 4.98 6.39
C TRP A 97 -12.62 3.98 7.09
N TYR A 98 -12.39 3.68 8.37
CA TYR A 98 -13.14 2.66 9.08
C TYR A 98 -13.66 3.14 10.44
N LYS A 99 -14.93 2.85 10.69
CA LYS A 99 -15.53 2.93 12.02
C LYS A 99 -15.21 1.69 12.84
N PRO A 100 -15.12 1.79 14.18
CA PRO A 100 -14.92 0.64 15.07
C PRO A 100 -15.86 -0.55 14.81
N THR A 101 -17.14 -0.26 14.53
CA THR A 101 -18.18 -1.26 14.25
C THR A 101 -17.93 -2.07 12.99
N GLN A 102 -17.19 -1.52 12.02
CA GLN A 102 -16.86 -2.20 10.78
C GLN A 102 -15.68 -3.16 10.93
N LEU A 103 -14.88 -3.04 11.99
CA LEU A 103 -13.66 -3.82 12.20
C LEU A 103 -13.81 -4.87 13.30
N LYS A 104 -14.58 -4.58 14.34
CA LYS A 104 -14.80 -5.50 15.45
C LYS A 104 -15.29 -6.86 14.97
N GLY A 105 -14.66 -7.92 15.45
CA GLY A 105 -14.98 -9.31 15.12
C GLY A 105 -14.41 -9.82 13.80
N LYS A 106 -13.85 -8.95 12.94
CA LYS A 106 -13.21 -9.39 11.69
C LYS A 106 -11.93 -10.14 11.97
N ARG A 107 -11.63 -11.09 11.07
CA ARG A 107 -10.34 -11.77 11.01
C ARG A 107 -9.52 -11.15 9.88
N CYS A 108 -8.34 -10.64 10.20
CA CYS A 108 -7.45 -9.97 9.25
C CYS A 108 -6.04 -10.53 9.38
N PHE A 109 -5.14 -10.14 8.48
CA PHE A 109 -3.73 -10.50 8.54
C PHE A 109 -2.94 -9.42 9.28
N PHE A 110 -2.00 -9.84 10.11
CA PHE A 110 -1.15 -8.96 10.91
C PHE A 110 0.29 -9.42 10.86
N VAL A 111 1.24 -8.49 10.84
CA VAL A 111 2.63 -8.79 11.20
C VAL A 111 2.70 -8.82 12.73
N ALA A 112 3.05 -10.00 13.27
CA ALA A 112 2.99 -10.30 14.70
C ALA A 112 4.32 -10.08 15.43
N ASN A 113 5.44 -10.01 14.71
CA ASN A 113 6.78 -9.94 15.29
C ASN A 113 7.50 -8.60 15.01
N LEU A 114 6.76 -7.50 14.91
CA LEU A 114 7.37 -6.17 14.88
C LEU A 114 7.81 -5.76 16.28
N GLU A 115 8.94 -5.06 16.36
CA GLU A 115 9.35 -4.42 17.61
C GLU A 115 8.25 -3.47 18.11
N PRO A 116 7.86 -3.56 19.40
CA PRO A 116 6.82 -2.69 19.94
C PRO A 116 7.19 -1.21 19.82
N ARG A 117 6.28 -0.42 19.25
CA ARG A 117 6.45 1.02 19.11
C ARG A 117 5.47 1.77 20.01
N ALA A 118 5.99 2.58 20.93
CA ALA A 118 5.17 3.44 21.78
C ALA A 118 4.66 4.66 21.00
N MET A 119 3.34 4.87 20.99
CA MET A 119 2.68 6.03 20.38
C MET A 119 1.40 6.35 21.14
N PHE A 120 1.12 7.64 21.37
CA PHE A 120 -0.12 8.11 22.03
C PHE A 120 -0.46 7.40 23.36
N GLY A 121 0.56 7.05 24.16
CA GLY A 121 0.37 6.40 25.47
C GLY A 121 0.04 4.90 25.40
N SER A 122 0.16 4.26 24.23
CA SER A 122 0.00 2.81 24.04
C SER A 122 1.19 2.23 23.27
N GLN A 123 1.47 0.95 23.46
CA GLN A 123 2.47 0.22 22.66
C GLN A 123 1.78 -0.56 21.53
N SER A 124 2.13 -0.25 20.28
CA SER A 124 1.71 -1.03 19.12
C SER A 124 2.67 -2.20 18.92
N GLN A 125 2.16 -3.43 19.01
CA GLN A 125 2.92 -4.68 18.97
C GLN A 125 2.76 -5.42 17.64
N GLY A 126 2.43 -4.69 16.58
CA GLY A 126 2.18 -5.28 15.26
C GLY A 126 1.61 -4.28 14.28
N MET A 127 1.23 -4.80 13.12
CA MET A 127 0.66 -4.00 12.03
C MET A 127 -0.36 -4.82 11.26
N ILE A 128 -1.53 -4.25 10.98
CA ILE A 128 -2.54 -4.85 10.10
C ILE A 128 -2.11 -4.73 8.65
N LEU A 129 -2.30 -5.80 7.87
CA LEU A 129 -2.08 -5.80 6.43
C LEU A 129 -3.36 -5.39 5.68
N VAL A 130 -3.19 -4.47 4.74
CA VAL A 130 -4.26 -3.90 3.91
C VAL A 130 -3.79 -3.87 2.46
N TYR A 131 -4.73 -3.83 1.51
CA TYR A 131 -4.41 -3.33 0.19
C TYR A 131 -4.29 -1.81 0.24
N ASP A 132 -3.33 -1.24 -0.47
CA ASP A 132 -3.25 0.20 -0.69
C ASP A 132 -3.83 0.50 -2.08
N LEU A 133 -5.08 0.99 -2.12
CA LEU A 133 -5.75 1.40 -3.34
C LEU A 133 -5.70 2.93 -3.42
N GLU A 134 -4.66 3.49 -4.03
CA GLU A 134 -4.51 4.94 -4.21
C GLU A 134 -4.57 5.73 -2.89
N ASN A 135 -3.86 5.26 -1.84
CA ASN A 135 -3.91 5.77 -0.47
C ASN A 135 -5.22 5.48 0.29
N ASN A 136 -6.07 4.59 -0.25
CA ASN A 136 -7.22 4.05 0.46
C ASN A 136 -6.89 2.64 0.99
N PRO A 137 -6.63 2.47 2.29
CA PRO A 137 -6.34 1.18 2.88
C PRO A 137 -7.59 0.29 2.89
N ILE A 138 -7.56 -0.83 2.17
CA ILE A 138 -8.65 -1.81 2.15
C ILE A 138 -8.27 -3.03 2.99
N VAL A 139 -9.01 -3.27 4.07
CA VAL A 139 -8.77 -4.40 4.98
C VAL A 139 -8.93 -5.75 4.28
N ILE A 140 -7.91 -6.59 4.41
CA ILE A 140 -7.89 -7.96 3.86
C ILE A 140 -8.49 -8.91 4.90
N ASN A 141 -9.67 -9.46 4.60
CA ASN A 141 -10.34 -10.40 5.49
C ASN A 141 -9.86 -11.83 5.25
N ALA A 142 -9.49 -12.54 6.31
CA ALA A 142 -9.29 -13.98 6.27
C ALA A 142 -10.64 -14.71 6.21
N LYS A 143 -10.67 -15.90 5.59
CA LYS A 143 -11.85 -16.77 5.60
C LYS A 143 -12.22 -17.14 7.03
N LYS A 144 -13.52 -17.30 7.31
CA LYS A 144 -14.01 -17.63 8.66
C LYS A 144 -13.52 -19.00 9.18
N THR A 145 -13.07 -19.89 8.31
CA THR A 145 -12.50 -21.19 8.64
C THR A 145 -11.06 -21.10 9.16
N ILE A 146 -10.40 -19.94 9.01
CA ILE A 146 -9.03 -19.74 9.45
C ILE A 146 -9.04 -19.11 10.84
N TYR A 147 -8.39 -19.76 11.80
CA TYR A 147 -8.43 -19.38 13.21
C TYR A 147 -7.33 -18.39 13.59
N PRO A 148 -7.51 -17.58 14.64
CA PRO A 148 -6.45 -16.71 15.18
C PRO A 148 -5.15 -17.47 15.44
N GLY A 149 -4.02 -16.85 15.10
CA GLY A 149 -2.68 -17.43 15.20
C GLY A 149 -2.27 -18.35 14.06
N THR A 150 -3.14 -18.61 13.08
CA THR A 150 -2.73 -19.32 11.85
C THR A 150 -1.65 -18.51 11.14
N LYS A 151 -0.49 -19.13 10.90
CA LYS A 151 0.64 -18.54 10.19
C LYS A 151 0.38 -18.51 8.69
N LEU A 152 0.75 -17.40 8.06
CA LEU A 152 0.90 -17.28 6.61
C LEU A 152 2.33 -17.71 6.25
N ALA A 153 2.43 -18.67 5.34
CA ALA A 153 3.67 -19.30 4.92
C ALA A 153 3.92 -19.08 3.42
#